data_AF-A0A3N9V9R4-F1
#
_entry.id   AF-A0A3N9V9R4-F1
#
_cell.length_a   1.000
_cell.length_b   1.000
_cell.length_c   1.000
_cell.angle_alpha   90.00
_cell.angle_beta   90.00
_cell.angle_gamma   90.00
#
_symmetry.space_group_name_H-M   'P 1'
#
loop_
_entity.id
_entity.type
_entity.pdbx_description
1 polymer ?
#
loop_
_entity_poly.entity_id
_entity_poly.type
_entity_poly.pdbx_seq_one_letter_code
_entity_poly.pdbx_strand_id
1 'polypeptide(L)'
;MVKPISFVLFGCLGLALNGCSTQTPPAPRPTPVKPVPQKVEPAKPASDEPKVILPPSPGISQRPAVREFIAEMSRKHGFSSAELTRAFNEAGTVPAILDAMAKPYEAKPWHAYRKLFLTEKRINGGREFMALNAAALAQAKKRYGVPPEMVTAIIGIESA
;
A
#
# COMPACT_ATOMS: atom_id res chain seq x y z
N MET A 1 -0.48 -34.51 58.45
CA MET A 1 0.65 -33.95 59.20
C MET A 1 0.47 -32.44 59.22
N VAL A 2 -0.07 -31.94 60.32
CA VAL A 2 -0.48 -30.54 60.53
C VAL A 2 0.60 -29.87 61.36
N LYS A 3 1.08 -28.69 60.98
CA LYS A 3 1.92 -27.83 61.83
C LYS A 3 1.37 -26.42 61.87
N PRO A 4 1.49 -25.73 63.02
CA PRO A 4 0.50 -24.78 63.48
C PRO A 4 0.92 -23.33 63.27
N ILE A 5 -0.12 -22.50 63.31
CA ILE A 5 -0.16 -21.06 63.28
C ILE A 5 0.44 -20.51 64.59
N SER A 6 1.31 -19.51 64.50
CA SER A 6 1.61 -18.62 65.63
C SER A 6 1.35 -17.18 65.23
N PHE A 7 0.33 -16.64 65.90
CA PHE A 7 -0.04 -15.24 66.00
C PHE A 7 1.10 -14.43 66.62
N VAL A 8 1.43 -13.29 66.03
CA VAL A 8 1.95 -12.15 66.77
C VAL A 8 1.08 -10.94 66.42
N LEU A 9 0.35 -10.50 67.44
CA LEU A 9 -0.55 -9.36 67.45
C LEU A 9 0.22 -8.17 68.05
N PHE A 10 0.46 -7.14 67.25
CA PHE A 10 0.79 -5.77 67.69
C PHE A 10 0.18 -4.90 66.58
N GLY A 11 -0.87 -4.12 66.80
CA GLY A 11 -1.02 -3.12 67.84
C GLY A 11 -1.29 -1.82 67.08
N CYS A 12 -2.53 -1.33 67.17
CA CYS A 12 -3.06 -0.18 66.44
C CYS A 12 -2.19 1.08 66.55
N LEU A 13 -1.98 1.76 65.43
CA LEU A 13 -1.95 3.22 65.42
C LEU A 13 -2.48 3.71 64.07
N GLY A 14 -3.71 4.24 64.08
CA GLY A 14 -4.32 4.82 62.90
C GLY A 14 -3.62 6.10 62.46
N LEU A 15 -3.72 6.41 61.17
CA LEU A 15 -3.85 7.78 60.68
C LEU A 15 -4.27 7.79 59.20
N ALA A 16 -5.31 8.57 58.94
CA ALA A 16 -5.64 9.25 57.69
C ALA A 16 -5.82 8.46 56.38
N LEU A 17 -7.08 8.49 55.91
CA LEU A 17 -7.48 8.47 54.50
C LEU A 17 -6.54 9.31 53.62
N ASN A 18 -6.01 8.72 52.55
CA ASN A 18 -5.83 9.38 51.25
C ASN A 18 -5.68 8.30 50.16
N GLY A 19 -6.68 8.23 49.28
CA GLY A 19 -6.63 7.39 48.09
C GLY A 19 -5.55 7.88 47.12
N CYS A 20 -4.83 6.95 46.52
CA CYS A 20 -4.01 7.23 45.34
C CYS A 20 -4.54 6.37 44.19
N SER A 21 -5.55 6.92 43.50
CA SER A 21 -5.94 6.47 42.17
C SER A 21 -4.85 6.92 41.20
N THR A 22 -4.08 6.00 40.63
CA THR A 22 -3.18 6.31 39.52
C THR A 22 -4.01 6.59 38.27
N GLN A 23 -4.40 7.85 38.07
CA GLN A 23 -4.89 8.33 36.78
C GLN A 23 -3.71 8.41 35.82
N THR A 24 -3.74 7.60 34.76
CA THR A 24 -2.87 7.75 33.60
C THR A 24 -3.10 9.16 33.01
N PRO A 25 -2.06 9.97 32.76
CA PRO A 25 -2.24 11.24 32.08
C PRO A 25 -2.89 11.02 30.72
N PRO A 26 -3.92 11.80 30.33
CA PRO A 26 -4.46 11.73 28.98
C PRO A 26 -3.34 12.10 27.98
N ALA A 27 -3.25 11.34 26.90
CA ALA A 27 -2.34 11.64 25.79
C ALA A 27 -2.53 13.10 25.34
N PRO A 28 -1.46 13.83 24.94
CA PRO A 28 -1.59 15.18 24.44
C PRO A 28 -2.56 15.19 23.26
N ARG A 29 -3.60 16.03 23.37
CA ARG A 29 -4.57 16.23 22.31
C ARG A 29 -3.81 16.71 21.07
N PRO A 30 -4.02 16.13 19.87
CA PRO A 30 -3.51 16.74 18.66
C PRO A 30 -4.03 18.18 18.62
N THR A 31 -3.11 19.13 18.50
CA THR A 31 -3.49 20.53 18.35
C THR A 31 -4.37 20.67 17.12
N PRO A 32 -5.46 21.45 17.17
CA PRO A 32 -6.21 21.79 15.98
C PRO A 32 -5.24 22.48 15.02
N VAL A 33 -4.87 21.79 13.95
CA VAL A 33 -4.15 22.41 12.83
C VAL A 33 -5.13 23.44 12.29
N LYS A 34 -4.79 24.73 12.46
CA LYS A 34 -5.56 25.81 11.84
C LYS A 34 -5.63 25.51 10.34
N PRO A 35 -6.80 25.55 9.70
CA PRO A 35 -6.88 25.41 8.26
C PRO A 35 -5.98 26.49 7.65
N VAL A 36 -4.91 26.07 6.96
CA VAL A 36 -4.20 26.98 6.08
C VAL A 36 -5.23 27.34 5.00
N PRO A 37 -5.58 28.63 4.81
CA PRO A 37 -6.42 29.02 3.69
C PRO A 37 -5.59 28.87 2.42
N GLN A 38 -5.52 27.64 1.90
CA GLN A 38 -5.05 27.41 0.55
C GLN A 38 -6.23 27.66 -0.37
N LYS A 39 -6.25 28.84 -0.98
CA LYS A 39 -6.87 29.01 -2.28
C LYS A 39 -6.19 27.99 -3.19
N VAL A 40 -6.80 26.83 -3.37
CA VAL A 40 -6.35 25.84 -4.36
C VAL A 40 -6.70 26.43 -5.71
N GLU A 41 -5.77 27.21 -6.23
CA GLU A 41 -5.75 27.60 -7.64
C GLU A 41 -5.51 26.32 -8.45
N PRO A 42 -6.29 26.04 -9.50
CA PRO A 42 -6.15 24.80 -10.25
C PRO A 42 -4.72 24.71 -10.79
N ALA A 43 -3.99 23.68 -10.36
CA ALA A 43 -2.68 23.38 -10.87
C ALA A 43 -2.81 23.13 -12.38
N LYS A 44 -2.15 23.98 -13.17
CA LYS A 44 -1.93 23.79 -14.60
C LYS A 44 -1.30 22.40 -14.79
N PRO A 45 -1.81 21.54 -15.69
CA PRO A 45 -1.24 20.21 -15.87
C PRO A 45 0.22 20.34 -16.31
N ALA A 46 1.13 19.76 -15.53
CA ALA A 46 2.52 19.60 -15.91
C ALA A 46 2.57 18.63 -17.10
N SER A 47 2.97 19.13 -18.25
CA SER A 47 2.93 18.45 -19.55
C SER A 47 4.20 17.64 -19.86
N ASP A 48 4.95 17.20 -18.85
CA ASP A 48 6.26 16.58 -19.05
C ASP A 48 6.27 15.07 -18.76
N GLU A 49 5.17 14.37 -19.07
CA GLU A 49 5.24 12.91 -19.24
C GLU A 49 5.91 12.60 -20.58
N PRO A 50 6.87 11.64 -20.65
CA PRO A 50 7.38 11.18 -21.92
C PRO A 50 6.22 10.64 -22.75
N LYS A 51 5.81 11.39 -23.78
CA LYS A 51 4.80 10.94 -24.74
C LYS A 51 5.40 9.73 -25.46
N VAL A 52 5.05 8.52 -25.01
CA VAL A 52 5.35 7.30 -25.74
C VAL A 52 4.77 7.52 -27.14
N ILE A 53 5.62 7.63 -28.15
CA ILE A 53 5.18 7.80 -29.53
C ILE A 53 4.74 6.41 -29.98
N LEU A 54 3.46 6.09 -29.78
CA LEU A 54 2.91 4.85 -30.31
C LEU A 54 2.85 4.97 -31.84
N PRO A 55 3.44 4.04 -32.60
CA PRO A 55 3.26 4.03 -34.05
C PRO A 55 1.77 3.89 -34.34
N PRO A 56 1.22 4.63 -35.33
CA PRO A 56 -0.18 4.52 -35.69
C PRO A 56 -0.46 3.07 -36.08
N SER A 57 -1.12 2.36 -35.18
CA SER A 57 -1.63 1.02 -35.45
C SER A 57 -2.93 1.18 -36.24
N PRO A 58 -3.20 0.33 -37.25
CA PRO A 58 -4.48 0.33 -37.92
C PRO A 58 -5.60 0.33 -36.88
N GLY A 59 -6.50 1.32 -37.00
CA GLY A 59 -7.33 1.85 -35.91
C GLY A 59 -7.79 0.81 -34.90
N ILE A 60 -7.20 0.83 -33.70
CA ILE A 60 -7.56 -0.07 -32.60
C ILE A 60 -9.05 0.06 -32.28
N SER A 61 -9.58 1.28 -32.33
CA SER A 61 -11.02 1.60 -32.24
C SER A 61 -11.90 0.85 -33.25
N GLN A 62 -11.35 0.44 -34.39
CA GLN A 62 -12.08 -0.28 -35.45
C GLN A 62 -12.03 -1.81 -35.29
N ARG A 63 -11.32 -2.34 -34.29
CA ARG A 63 -11.33 -3.77 -34.01
C ARG A 63 -12.69 -4.17 -33.43
N PRO A 64 -13.32 -5.27 -33.87
CA PRO A 64 -14.62 -5.72 -33.34
C PRO A 64 -14.65 -5.81 -31.81
N ALA A 65 -13.64 -6.44 -31.21
CA ALA A 65 -13.51 -6.57 -29.76
C ALA A 65 -13.45 -5.21 -29.03
N VAL A 66 -12.84 -4.19 -29.63
CA VAL A 66 -12.78 -2.85 -29.04
C VAL A 66 -14.12 -2.15 -29.13
N ARG A 67 -14.85 -2.29 -30.24
CA ARG A 67 -16.22 -1.76 -30.36
C ARG A 67 -17.18 -2.43 -29.38
N GLU A 68 -17.06 -3.74 -29.21
CA GLU A 68 -17.83 -4.51 -28.22
C GLU A 68 -17.53 -4.02 -26.80
N PHE A 69 -16.26 -3.83 -26.47
CA PHE A 69 -15.83 -3.26 -25.19
C PHE A 69 -16.39 -1.84 -24.97
N ILE A 70 -16.30 -0.95 -25.96
CA ILE A 70 -16.88 0.41 -25.86
C ILE A 70 -18.38 0.35 -25.59
N ALA A 71 -19.10 -0.51 -26.33
CA ALA A 71 -20.54 -0.68 -26.14
C ALA A 71 -20.86 -1.27 -24.76
N GLU A 72 -20.07 -2.20 -24.25
CA GLU A 72 -20.20 -2.75 -22.91
C GLU A 72 -19.98 -1.68 -21.83
N MET A 73 -18.89 -0.91 -21.93
CA MET A 73 -18.56 0.15 -20.98
C MET A 73 -19.63 1.23 -20.95
N SER A 74 -20.18 1.59 -22.11
CA SER A 74 -21.28 2.54 -22.17
C SER A 74 -22.56 1.99 -21.53
N ARG A 75 -22.97 0.75 -21.86
CA ARG A 75 -24.21 0.16 -21.33
C ARG A 75 -24.13 -0.16 -19.84
N LYS A 76 -23.02 -0.73 -19.37
CA LYS A 76 -22.89 -1.23 -17.98
C LYS A 76 -22.43 -0.16 -17.01
N HIS A 77 -21.59 0.77 -17.45
CA HIS A 77 -20.90 1.72 -16.57
C HIS A 77 -21.19 3.19 -16.94
N GLY A 78 -21.98 3.46 -17.99
CA GLY A 78 -22.42 4.81 -18.33
C GLY A 78 -21.37 5.69 -19.00
N PHE A 79 -20.26 5.12 -19.47
CA PHE A 79 -19.24 5.90 -20.18
C PHE A 79 -19.75 6.41 -21.54
N SER A 80 -19.23 7.58 -21.96
CA SER A 80 -19.48 8.11 -23.29
C SER A 80 -18.75 7.29 -24.35
N SER A 81 -19.51 6.64 -25.24
CA SER A 81 -18.95 5.91 -26.38
C SER A 81 -18.08 6.79 -27.27
N ALA A 82 -18.40 8.09 -27.38
CA ALA A 82 -17.63 9.03 -28.19
C ALA A 82 -16.27 9.35 -27.56
N GLU A 83 -16.20 9.49 -26.23
CA GLU A 83 -14.94 9.70 -25.51
C GLU A 83 -14.06 8.45 -25.53
N LEU A 84 -14.65 7.28 -25.29
CA LEU A 84 -13.92 6.01 -25.40
C LEU A 84 -13.38 5.78 -26.81
N THR A 85 -14.19 6.05 -27.84
CA THR A 85 -13.73 5.95 -29.24
C THR A 85 -12.55 6.88 -29.50
N ARG A 86 -12.60 8.12 -29.00
CA ARG A 86 -11.48 9.07 -29.11
C ARG A 86 -10.23 8.55 -28.42
N ALA A 87 -10.34 8.04 -27.19
CA ALA A 87 -9.21 7.45 -26.48
C ALA A 87 -8.60 6.26 -27.25
N PHE A 88 -9.42 5.38 -27.81
CA PHE A 88 -8.95 4.26 -28.63
C PHE A 88 -8.42 4.65 -30.01
N ASN A 89 -8.71 5.85 -30.51
CA ASN A 89 -8.08 6.40 -31.72
C ASN A 89 -6.65 6.89 -31.43
N GLU A 90 -6.38 7.33 -30.21
CA GLU A 90 -5.04 7.73 -29.77
C GLU A 90 -4.21 6.55 -29.28
N ALA A 91 -4.87 5.45 -28.90
CA ALA A 91 -4.21 4.21 -28.52
C ALA A 91 -3.52 3.53 -29.71
N GLY A 92 -2.40 2.87 -29.42
CA GLY A 92 -1.62 2.10 -30.38
C GLY A 92 -1.14 0.78 -29.80
N THR A 93 -0.68 -0.11 -30.67
CA THR A 93 -0.03 -1.36 -30.26
C THR A 93 1.43 -1.08 -30.02
N VAL A 94 1.98 -1.56 -28.90
CA VAL A 94 3.40 -1.49 -28.60
C VAL A 94 3.99 -2.90 -28.79
N PRO A 95 4.71 -3.18 -29.89
CA PRO A 95 5.22 -4.53 -30.19
C PRO A 95 6.04 -5.13 -29.05
N ALA A 96 6.86 -4.31 -28.39
CA ALA A 96 7.66 -4.73 -27.24
C ALA A 96 6.81 -5.29 -26.07
N ILE A 97 5.59 -4.79 -25.86
CA ILE A 97 4.68 -5.32 -24.83
C ILE A 97 4.16 -6.69 -25.26
N LEU A 98 3.79 -6.86 -26.53
CA LEU A 98 3.32 -8.14 -27.06
C LEU A 98 4.42 -9.21 -26.97
N ASP A 99 5.66 -8.84 -27.32
CA ASP A 99 6.82 -9.72 -27.24
C ASP A 99 7.14 -10.12 -25.79
N ALA A 100 7.01 -9.17 -24.84
CA ALA A 100 7.22 -9.44 -23.42
C ALA A 100 6.16 -10.39 -22.85
N MET A 101 4.89 -10.24 -23.25
CA MET A 101 3.81 -11.15 -22.84
C MET A 101 4.04 -12.60 -23.29
N ALA A 102 4.71 -12.80 -24.43
CA ALA A 102 5.00 -14.12 -24.97
C ALA A 102 6.17 -14.85 -24.28
N LYS A 103 6.96 -14.17 -23.44
CA LYS A 103 8.18 -14.71 -22.82
C LYS A 103 8.27 -14.41 -21.32
N PRO A 104 7.38 -14.99 -20.48
CA PRO A 104 7.39 -14.75 -19.03
C PRO A 104 8.65 -15.29 -18.35
N TYR A 105 9.24 -14.51 -17.45
CA TYR A 105 10.47 -14.87 -16.73
C TYR A 105 10.22 -15.92 -15.62
N GLU A 106 8.98 -16.07 -15.18
CA GLU A 106 8.49 -17.01 -14.17
C GLU A 106 8.64 -18.47 -14.59
N ALA A 107 8.89 -18.74 -15.88
CA ALA A 107 9.11 -20.09 -16.40
C ALA A 107 10.48 -20.70 -16.01
N LYS A 108 11.34 -19.98 -15.27
CA LYS A 108 12.66 -20.47 -14.84
C LYS A 108 12.56 -21.45 -13.66
N PRO A 109 13.44 -22.48 -13.58
CA PRO A 109 13.55 -23.32 -12.40
C PRO A 109 13.85 -22.52 -11.12
N TRP A 110 13.31 -22.97 -9.98
CA TRP A 110 13.39 -22.24 -8.70
C TRP A 110 14.81 -21.81 -8.32
N HIS A 111 15.81 -22.68 -8.48
CA HIS A 111 17.19 -22.38 -8.11
C HIS A 111 17.80 -21.20 -8.89
N ALA A 112 17.30 -20.93 -10.11
CA ALA A 112 17.69 -19.80 -10.93
C ALA A 112 16.83 -18.57 -10.61
N TYR A 113 15.50 -18.76 -10.47
CA TYR A 113 14.56 -17.68 -10.20
C TYR A 113 14.83 -16.98 -8.85
N ARG A 114 15.09 -17.74 -7.78
CA ARG A 114 15.34 -17.18 -6.43
C ARG A 114 16.50 -16.19 -6.39
N LYS A 115 17.49 -16.35 -7.26
CA LYS A 115 18.69 -15.50 -7.31
C LYS A 115 18.38 -14.09 -7.83
N LEU A 116 17.26 -13.90 -8.52
CA LEU A 116 16.82 -12.58 -9.01
C LEU A 116 16.36 -11.67 -7.87
N PHE A 117 15.85 -12.25 -6.78
CA PHE A 117 15.21 -11.51 -5.68
C PHE A 117 16.01 -11.57 -4.37
N LEU A 118 16.68 -12.69 -4.09
CA LEU A 118 17.49 -12.85 -2.88
C LEU A 118 18.91 -12.33 -3.10
N THR A 119 19.04 -11.01 -3.18
CA THR A 119 20.34 -10.32 -3.30
C THR A 119 20.57 -9.42 -2.10
N GLU A 120 21.84 -9.17 -1.74
CA GLU A 120 22.19 -8.27 -0.64
C GLU A 120 21.59 -6.87 -0.81
N LYS A 121 21.55 -6.35 -2.04
CA LYS A 121 20.92 -5.07 -2.35
C LYS A 121 19.43 -5.05 -1.95
N ARG A 122 18.66 -6.07 -2.37
CA ARG A 122 17.23 -6.17 -2.07
C ARG A 122 16.97 -6.41 -0.59
N ILE A 123 17.80 -7.21 0.08
CA ILE A 123 17.70 -7.46 1.52
C ILE A 123 17.90 -6.15 2.30
N ASN A 124 18.96 -5.40 1.98
CA ASN A 124 19.24 -4.12 2.64
C ASN A 124 18.15 -3.08 2.36
N GLY A 125 17.66 -2.99 1.12
CA GLY A 125 16.53 -2.14 0.78
C GLY A 125 15.25 -2.51 1.53
N GLY A 126 14.97 -3.81 1.70
CA GLY A 126 13.86 -4.29 2.52
C GLY A 126 13.99 -3.89 4.00
N ARG A 127 15.19 -4.00 4.57
CA ARG A 127 15.45 -3.56 5.96
C ARG A 127 15.22 -2.06 6.13
N GLU A 128 15.70 -1.26 5.20
CA GLU A 128 15.50 0.20 5.21
C GLU A 128 14.02 0.55 5.07
N PHE A 129 13.33 -0.07 4.13
CA PHE A 129 11.88 0.12 3.94
C PHE A 129 11.10 -0.22 5.21
N MET A 130 11.41 -1.35 5.87
CA MET A 130 10.77 -1.73 7.12
C MET A 130 11.03 -0.71 8.24
N ALA A 131 12.25 -0.20 8.36
CA ALA A 131 12.61 0.79 9.36
C ALA A 131 11.85 2.11 9.14
N LEU A 132 11.84 2.60 7.90
CA LEU A 132 11.16 3.84 7.52
C LEU A 132 9.63 3.74 7.71
N ASN A 133 9.04 2.56 7.46
CA ASN A 133 7.59 2.35 7.47
C ASN A 133 7.08 1.58 8.69
N ALA A 134 7.87 1.48 9.77
CA ALA A 134 7.58 0.63 10.92
C ALA A 134 6.18 0.87 11.52
N ALA A 135 5.77 2.15 11.63
CA ALA A 135 4.46 2.51 12.17
C ALA A 135 3.30 2.04 11.26
N ALA A 136 3.43 2.23 9.95
CA ALA A 136 2.42 1.80 8.97
C ALA A 136 2.31 0.27 8.91
N LEU A 137 3.46 -0.42 8.91
CA LEU A 137 3.52 -1.88 8.92
C LEU A 137 2.93 -2.46 10.21
N ALA A 138 3.18 -1.84 11.36
CA ALA A 138 2.57 -2.24 12.64
C ALA A 138 1.04 -2.07 12.63
N GLN A 139 0.54 -0.98 12.04
CA GLN A 139 -0.90 -0.77 11.87
C GLN A 139 -1.51 -1.81 10.92
N ALA A 140 -0.85 -2.10 9.80
CA ALA A 140 -1.29 -3.13 8.86
C ALA A 140 -1.33 -4.52 9.53
N LYS A 141 -0.31 -4.87 10.32
CA LYS A 141 -0.29 -6.09 11.13
C LYS A 141 -1.46 -6.13 12.11
N LYS A 142 -1.69 -5.05 12.86
CA LYS A 142 -2.78 -4.98 13.84
C LYS A 142 -4.16 -5.12 13.19
N ARG A 143 -4.36 -4.49 12.03
CA ARG A 143 -5.65 -4.44 11.36
C ARG A 143 -5.96 -5.71 10.54
N TYR A 144 -4.95 -6.24 9.86
CA TYR A 144 -5.13 -7.31 8.86
C TYR A 144 -4.44 -8.63 9.24
N GLY A 145 -3.65 -8.67 10.31
CA GLY A 145 -2.92 -9.87 10.74
C GLY A 145 -1.71 -10.23 9.87
N VAL A 146 -1.39 -9.40 8.86
CA VAL A 146 -0.28 -9.68 7.92
C VAL A 146 1.05 -9.26 8.54
N PRO A 147 2.07 -10.13 8.59
CA PRO A 147 3.39 -9.77 9.10
C PRO A 147 4.07 -8.67 8.25
N PRO A 148 4.75 -7.70 8.86
CA PRO A 148 5.48 -6.62 8.18
C PRO A 148 6.43 -7.09 7.07
N GLU A 149 7.13 -8.20 7.30
CA GLU A 149 8.06 -8.82 6.36
C GLU A 149 7.36 -9.32 5.10
N MET A 150 6.10 -9.78 5.18
CA MET A 150 5.34 -10.22 4.01
C MET A 150 4.95 -9.03 3.13
N VAL A 151 4.46 -7.94 3.74
CA VAL A 151 4.14 -6.70 3.00
C VAL A 151 5.39 -6.16 2.32
N THR A 152 6.50 -6.13 3.06
CA THR A 152 7.78 -5.65 2.53
C THR A 152 8.31 -6.54 1.42
N ALA A 153 8.19 -7.86 1.54
CA ALA A 153 8.61 -8.79 0.50
C ALA A 153 7.83 -8.60 -0.80
N ILE A 154 6.50 -8.42 -0.73
CA ILE A 154 5.67 -8.16 -1.91
C ILE A 154 6.09 -6.85 -2.59
N ILE A 155 6.15 -5.74 -1.84
CA ILE A 155 6.59 -4.45 -2.40
C ILE A 155 8.00 -4.58 -2.99
N GLY A 156 8.89 -5.28 -2.29
CA GLY A 156 10.25 -5.52 -2.74
C GLY A 156 10.32 -6.31 -4.05
N ILE A 157 9.46 -7.29 -4.26
CA ILE A 157 9.39 -8.07 -5.50
C ILE A 157 8.84 -7.22 -6.64
N GLU A 158 7.77 -6.46 -6.39
CA GLU A 158 7.05 -5.69 -7.41
C GLU A 158 7.80 -4.44 -7.89
N SER A 159 8.59 -3.78 -7.03
CA SER A 159 9.11 -2.43 -7.36
C SER A 159 10.50 -2.04 -6.84
N ALA A 160 11.29 -2.94 -6.25
CA ALA A 160 12.64 -2.61 -5.71
C ALA A 160 13.75 -2.46 -6.76
#